data_AF-A0A498DU98-F1
#
_entry.id   AF-A0A498DU98-F1
#
_cell.length_a   1.000
_cell.length_b   1.000
_cell.length_c   1.000
_cell.angle_alpha   90.00
_cell.angle_beta   90.00
_cell.angle_gamma   90.00
#
_symmetry.space_group_name_H-M   'P 1'
#
loop_
_entity.id
_entity.type
_entity.pdbx_description
1 polymer ?
#
loop_
_entity_poly.entity_id
_entity_poly.type
_entity_poly.pdbx_seq_one_letter_code
_entity_poly.pdbx_strand_id
1 'polypeptide(L)'
;MPYDPSAFPPFAVTVDLVVLTVRGHALCALAVRRGEQPYQGRWALPGGFVKADEDLASAAARELNEETGLRAHESGDSTTEAHLEQLATYGDPQRDPRMRVVSVAHLVLAPDLPSPTPGGDAHSVRWAPVDTLVAPAGGEAVDEEQPGALAFDHGRILADGVERARSKIEYSSLATAFCPQEFTVGELRRVYEAVWGVALDPRNFHRKVTGTPGFLVPTGGSTTRQGGRPAQLFTAGGATVLNPPMLRPEV
;
A
#
# COMPACT_ATOMS: atom_id res chain seq x y z
N MET A 1 35.60 31.62 -4.50
CA MET A 1 36.03 30.22 -4.64
C MET A 1 35.12 29.54 -5.65
N PRO A 2 35.63 28.82 -6.65
CA PRO A 2 34.79 27.97 -7.49
C PRO A 2 34.19 26.84 -6.63
N TYR A 3 33.01 26.37 -7.01
CA TYR A 3 32.36 25.23 -6.36
C TYR A 3 33.19 23.96 -6.58
N ASP A 4 33.52 23.26 -5.49
CA ASP A 4 34.20 21.96 -5.52
C ASP A 4 33.19 20.86 -5.15
N PRO A 5 32.68 20.09 -6.13
CA PRO A 5 31.73 19.01 -5.87
C PRO A 5 32.28 17.94 -4.92
N SER A 6 33.60 17.76 -4.86
CA SER A 6 34.23 16.74 -4.02
C SER A 6 34.21 17.07 -2.53
N ALA A 7 33.89 18.32 -2.17
CA ALA A 7 33.66 18.74 -0.79
C ALA A 7 32.47 18.01 -0.13
N PHE A 8 31.59 17.40 -0.94
CA PHE A 8 30.44 16.63 -0.49
C PHE A 8 30.56 15.18 -0.99
N PRO A 9 30.81 14.20 -0.10
CA PRO A 9 30.89 12.81 -0.51
C PRO A 9 29.60 12.35 -1.19
N PRO A 10 29.66 11.75 -2.39
CA PRO A 10 28.47 11.24 -3.05
C PRO A 10 27.88 10.08 -2.25
N PHE A 11 26.55 10.00 -2.25
CA PHE A 11 25.79 8.89 -1.69
C PHE A 11 24.79 8.37 -2.72
N ALA A 12 24.39 7.12 -2.58
CA ALA A 12 23.42 6.53 -3.49
C ALA A 12 21.99 6.89 -3.07
N VAL A 13 21.10 7.01 -4.06
CA VAL A 13 19.67 7.21 -3.84
C VAL A 13 18.93 5.96 -4.29
N THR A 14 17.99 5.50 -3.48
CA THR A 14 17.06 4.42 -3.81
C THR A 14 15.63 4.91 -3.76
N VAL A 15 14.73 4.17 -4.39
CA VAL A 15 13.29 4.25 -4.16
C VAL A 15 12.81 2.95 -3.56
N ASP A 16 11.92 3.02 -2.57
CA ASP A 16 11.24 1.86 -1.97
C ASP A 16 9.74 2.03 -2.12
N LEU A 17 9.01 0.96 -2.42
CA LEU A 17 7.58 1.00 -2.71
C LEU A 17 6.80 0.25 -1.64
N VAL A 18 5.97 0.97 -0.89
CA VAL A 18 4.93 0.37 -0.05
C VAL A 18 3.71 0.18 -0.92
N VAL A 19 3.57 -0.99 -1.54
CA VAL A 19 2.43 -1.33 -2.38
C VAL A 19 1.40 -2.11 -1.56
N LEU A 20 0.21 -1.53 -1.39
CA LEU A 20 -0.87 -2.04 -0.56
C LEU A 20 -2.13 -2.31 -1.39
N THR A 21 -2.81 -3.41 -1.03
CA THR A 21 -4.10 -3.77 -1.58
C THR A 21 -4.93 -4.55 -0.57
N VAL A 22 -6.25 -4.67 -0.79
CA VAL A 22 -7.12 -5.50 0.05
C VAL A 22 -7.35 -6.83 -0.65
N ARG A 23 -6.94 -7.93 -0.01
CA ARG A 23 -7.11 -9.30 -0.51
C ARG A 23 -7.57 -10.21 0.60
N GLY A 24 -8.57 -11.07 0.33
CA GLY A 24 -9.08 -12.02 1.33
C GLY A 24 -9.54 -11.36 2.63
N HIS A 25 -10.10 -10.15 2.56
CA HIS A 25 -10.52 -9.33 3.71
C HIS A 25 -9.38 -8.84 4.63
N ALA A 26 -8.13 -8.84 4.15
CA ALA A 26 -7.00 -8.27 4.87
C ALA A 26 -6.27 -7.23 4.01
N LEU A 27 -5.64 -6.26 4.68
CA LEU A 27 -4.64 -5.40 4.04
C LEU A 27 -3.38 -6.21 3.78
N CYS A 28 -3.00 -6.33 2.51
CA CYS A 28 -1.81 -7.03 2.06
C CYS A 28 -0.81 -6.04 1.50
N ALA A 29 0.47 -6.30 1.74
CA ALA A 29 1.57 -5.60 1.11
C ALA A 29 2.29 -6.51 0.10
N LEU A 30 2.86 -5.90 -0.92
CA LEU A 30 3.76 -6.59 -1.83
C LEU A 30 5.13 -6.76 -1.18
N ALA A 31 5.66 -7.96 -1.24
CA ALA A 31 7.00 -8.27 -0.76
C ALA A 31 7.77 -9.06 -1.81
N VAL A 32 9.05 -8.74 -1.96
CA VAL A 32 10.00 -9.44 -2.83
C VAL A 32 11.06 -10.14 -2.01
N ARG A 33 11.45 -11.34 -2.42
CA ARG A 33 12.54 -12.09 -1.80
C ARG A 33 13.85 -11.73 -2.48
N ARG A 34 14.76 -11.13 -1.73
CA ARG A 34 16.05 -10.65 -2.24
C ARG A 34 16.89 -11.79 -2.82
N GLY A 35 17.36 -11.64 -4.05
CA GLY A 35 18.29 -12.58 -4.69
C GLY A 35 19.76 -12.36 -4.36
N GLU A 36 20.10 -11.19 -3.82
CA GLU A 36 21.49 -10.76 -3.63
C GLU A 36 21.79 -10.31 -2.19
N GLN A 37 23.07 -10.34 -1.83
CA GLN A 37 23.57 -9.75 -0.59
C GLN A 37 23.49 -8.22 -0.62
N PRO A 38 23.34 -7.55 0.53
CA PRO A 38 23.09 -8.09 1.88
C PRO A 38 21.66 -8.64 2.01
N TYR A 39 21.40 -9.40 3.08
CA TYR A 39 20.06 -9.93 3.39
C TYR A 39 19.48 -10.85 2.30
N GLN A 40 20.33 -11.54 1.56
CA GLN A 40 19.90 -12.52 0.56
C GLN A 40 18.90 -13.52 1.17
N GLY A 41 17.82 -13.82 0.44
CA GLY A 41 16.77 -14.72 0.89
C GLY A 41 15.76 -14.11 1.86
N ARG A 42 15.97 -12.89 2.37
CA ARG A 42 14.97 -12.17 3.17
C ARG A 42 13.93 -11.47 2.29
N TRP A 43 12.74 -11.28 2.84
CA TRP A 43 11.70 -10.43 2.25
C TRP A 43 12.07 -8.95 2.39
N ALA A 44 11.73 -8.16 1.40
CA ALA A 44 11.91 -6.71 1.36
C ALA A 44 10.70 -6.07 0.65
N LEU A 45 10.53 -4.77 0.85
CA LEU A 45 9.73 -3.95 -0.06
C LEU A 45 10.38 -3.92 -1.46
N PRO A 46 9.56 -3.83 -2.53
CA PRO A 46 10.06 -3.55 -3.87
C PRO A 46 10.84 -2.24 -3.93
N GLY A 47 11.91 -2.20 -4.72
CA GLY A 47 12.73 -1.00 -4.80
C GLY A 47 14.15 -1.24 -5.29
N GLY A 48 14.78 -0.15 -5.71
CA GLY A 48 16.11 -0.19 -6.28
C GLY A 48 16.77 1.18 -6.38
N PHE A 49 17.95 1.19 -6.98
CA PHE A 49 18.75 2.41 -7.12
C PHE A 49 18.20 3.31 -8.23
N VAL A 50 18.25 4.61 -7.97
CA VAL A 50 17.96 5.63 -8.98
C VAL A 50 19.13 5.68 -9.97
N LYS A 51 18.82 5.56 -11.26
CA LYS A 51 19.78 5.67 -12.37
C LYS A 51 20.14 7.12 -12.65
N ALA A 52 21.25 7.33 -13.37
CA ALA A 52 21.80 8.67 -13.61
C ALA A 52 20.91 9.56 -14.51
N ASP A 53 20.05 8.95 -15.32
CA ASP A 53 19.24 9.57 -16.36
C ASP A 53 17.73 9.54 -16.06
N GLU A 54 17.33 9.24 -14.83
CA GLU A 54 15.93 9.21 -14.39
C GLU A 54 15.68 10.08 -13.15
N ASP A 55 14.46 10.56 -12.98
CA ASP A 55 14.01 11.20 -11.75
C ASP A 55 13.40 10.18 -10.77
N LEU A 56 13.07 10.61 -9.55
CA LEU A 56 12.54 9.74 -8.49
C LEU A 56 11.20 9.09 -8.87
N ALA A 57 10.34 9.81 -9.58
CA ALA A 57 9.04 9.29 -10.01
C ALA A 57 9.20 8.22 -11.09
N SER A 58 10.11 8.46 -12.03
CA SER A 58 10.49 7.52 -13.10
C SER A 58 11.14 6.26 -12.53
N ALA A 59 12.05 6.41 -11.55
CA ALA A 59 12.63 5.30 -10.82
C ALA A 59 11.55 4.47 -10.10
N ALA A 60 10.65 5.12 -9.36
CA ALA A 60 9.56 4.45 -8.64
C ALA A 60 8.62 3.69 -9.60
N ALA A 61 8.26 4.30 -10.74
CA ALA A 61 7.43 3.66 -11.76
C ALA A 61 8.15 2.47 -12.42
N ARG A 62 9.46 2.61 -12.68
CA ARG A 62 10.30 1.54 -13.23
C ARG A 62 10.41 0.35 -12.27
N GLU A 63 10.79 0.57 -11.01
CA GLU A 63 10.90 -0.50 -10.01
C GLU A 63 9.54 -1.18 -9.78
N LEU A 64 8.44 -0.40 -9.76
CA LEU A 64 7.10 -0.96 -9.66
C LEU A 64 6.80 -1.88 -10.86
N ASN A 65 7.15 -1.48 -12.07
CA ASN A 65 6.89 -2.29 -13.27
C ASN A 65 7.80 -3.52 -13.32
N GLU A 66 9.11 -3.34 -13.13
CA GLU A 66 10.13 -4.40 -13.22
C GLU A 66 9.87 -5.53 -12.22
N GLU A 67 9.47 -5.22 -10.99
CA GLU A 67 9.30 -6.23 -9.94
C GLU A 67 7.89 -6.85 -9.86
N THR A 68 6.89 -6.18 -10.44
CA THR A 68 5.48 -6.49 -10.13
C THR A 68 4.60 -6.61 -11.38
N GLY A 69 5.07 -6.12 -12.53
CA GLY A 69 4.29 -5.99 -13.76
C GLY A 69 3.20 -4.91 -13.70
N LEU A 70 3.11 -4.17 -12.59
CA LEU A 70 2.14 -3.08 -12.42
C LEU A 70 2.63 -1.82 -13.14
N ARG A 71 1.77 -1.23 -13.98
CA ARG A 71 2.00 0.11 -14.51
C ARG A 71 1.37 1.11 -13.56
N ALA A 72 2.17 2.04 -13.02
CA ALA A 72 1.61 3.25 -12.45
C ALA A 72 0.81 3.93 -13.55
N HIS A 73 -0.50 4.13 -13.35
CA HIS A 73 -1.35 4.75 -14.35
C HIS A 73 -0.89 6.20 -14.56
N GLU A 74 -0.23 6.48 -15.67
CA GLU A 74 -0.22 7.83 -16.22
C GLU A 74 -1.64 8.16 -16.69
N SER A 75 -2.12 9.32 -16.25
CA SER A 75 -3.48 9.80 -16.48
C SER A 75 -3.85 9.73 -17.95
N GLY A 76 -4.86 8.93 -18.31
CA GLY A 76 -5.34 8.89 -19.69
C GLY A 76 -6.44 7.89 -20.03
N ASP A 77 -6.54 6.74 -19.35
CA ASP A 77 -7.62 5.78 -19.63
C ASP A 77 -8.08 5.04 -18.36
N SER A 78 -9.38 4.82 -18.28
CA SER A 78 -10.19 4.70 -17.06
C SER A 78 -10.27 3.27 -16.49
N THR A 79 -10.13 3.13 -15.17
CA THR A 79 -11.07 2.44 -14.23
C THR A 79 -10.42 1.99 -12.92
N THR A 80 -9.09 1.92 -12.82
CA THR A 80 -8.38 1.52 -11.59
C THR A 80 -7.48 2.66 -11.11
N GLU A 81 -8.02 3.55 -10.29
CA GLU A 81 -7.24 4.67 -9.71
C GLU A 81 -6.33 4.13 -8.61
N ALA A 82 -5.10 3.78 -8.97
CA ALA A 82 -4.04 3.54 -7.99
C ALA A 82 -3.68 4.87 -7.32
N HIS A 83 -3.84 4.95 -6.00
CA HIS A 83 -3.37 6.10 -5.24
C HIS A 83 -1.86 6.01 -5.05
N LEU A 84 -1.11 6.86 -5.74
CA LEU A 84 0.35 6.97 -5.63
C LEU A 84 0.72 8.29 -4.94
N GLU A 85 1.54 8.23 -3.90
CA GLU A 85 2.15 9.43 -3.29
C GLU A 85 3.54 9.14 -2.73
N GLN A 86 4.40 10.17 -2.66
CA GLN A 86 5.63 10.06 -1.90
C GLN A 86 5.29 9.94 -0.40
N LEU A 87 5.85 8.92 0.26
CA LEU A 87 5.58 8.64 1.67
C LEU A 87 6.47 9.50 2.58
N ALA A 88 7.79 9.27 2.48
CA ALA A 88 8.84 9.90 3.29
C ALA A 88 10.22 9.61 2.68
N THR A 89 11.25 10.28 3.22
CA THR A 89 12.66 10.04 2.88
C THR A 89 13.42 9.51 4.09
N TYR A 90 14.15 8.41 3.89
CA TYR A 90 14.88 7.68 4.93
C TYR A 90 16.38 7.80 4.65
N GLY A 91 17.10 8.47 5.56
CA GLY A 91 18.51 8.81 5.37
C GLY A 91 19.40 8.47 6.55
N ASP A 92 18.99 7.54 7.41
CA ASP A 92 19.85 7.05 8.50
C ASP A 92 21.17 6.53 7.90
N PRO A 93 22.35 7.02 8.35
CA PRO A 93 23.63 6.63 7.79
C PRO A 93 23.94 5.13 7.85
N GLN A 94 23.26 4.37 8.73
CA GLN A 94 23.45 2.94 8.96
C GLN A 94 22.33 2.08 8.37
N ARG A 95 21.35 2.67 7.65
CA ARG A 95 20.23 1.90 7.09
C ARG A 95 20.65 0.82 6.10
N ASP A 96 21.73 1.09 5.37
CA ASP A 96 22.32 0.17 4.40
C ASP A 96 23.77 -0.12 4.79
N PRO A 97 24.16 -1.39 4.97
CA PRO A 97 25.51 -1.76 5.38
C PRO A 97 26.56 -1.58 4.27
N ARG A 98 26.15 -1.34 3.01
CA ARG A 98 27.07 -1.24 1.87
C ARG A 98 27.73 0.12 1.76
N MET A 99 26.95 1.18 1.87
CA MET A 99 27.38 2.57 1.68
C MET A 99 26.33 3.55 2.23
N ARG A 100 26.60 4.85 2.18
CA ARG A 100 25.56 5.85 2.46
C ARG A 100 24.49 5.75 1.37
N VAL A 101 23.28 5.42 1.81
CA VAL A 101 22.08 5.37 0.95
C VAL A 101 21.01 6.25 1.56
N VAL A 102 20.34 7.04 0.72
CA VAL A 102 19.09 7.72 1.05
C VAL A 102 17.98 7.09 0.23
N SER A 103 16.93 6.60 0.89
CA SER A 103 15.77 6.06 0.19
C SER A 103 14.60 7.03 0.18
N VAL A 104 13.98 7.21 -0.98
CA VAL A 104 12.72 7.95 -1.14
C VAL A 104 11.60 6.95 -1.31
N ALA A 105 10.83 6.74 -0.25
CA ALA A 105 9.75 5.76 -0.28
C ALA A 105 8.48 6.36 -0.88
N HIS A 106 7.74 5.54 -1.62
CA HIS A 106 6.41 5.86 -2.16
C HIS A 106 5.37 4.89 -1.62
N LEU A 107 4.15 5.38 -1.43
CA LEU A 107 2.97 4.58 -1.10
C LEU A 107 2.14 4.40 -2.37
N VAL A 108 1.80 3.15 -2.67
CA VAL A 108 0.78 2.77 -3.66
C VAL A 108 -0.35 2.08 -2.92
N LEU A 109 -1.58 2.59 -3.05
CA LEU A 109 -2.78 1.95 -2.51
C LEU A 109 -3.78 1.77 -3.65
N ALA A 110 -4.01 0.52 -4.07
CA ALA A 110 -4.82 0.24 -5.25
C ALA A 110 -5.63 -1.06 -5.12
N PRO A 111 -6.85 -1.10 -5.67
CA PRO A 111 -7.65 -2.31 -5.76
C PRO A 111 -7.15 -3.21 -6.90
N ASP A 112 -7.55 -4.48 -6.88
CA ASP A 112 -7.43 -5.44 -7.99
C ASP A 112 -6.05 -5.54 -8.66
N LEU A 113 -4.98 -5.21 -7.93
CA LEU A 113 -3.62 -5.39 -8.42
C LEU A 113 -3.43 -6.86 -8.80
N PRO A 114 -2.90 -7.21 -9.99
CA PRO A 114 -2.70 -8.60 -10.40
C PRO A 114 -1.87 -9.43 -9.42
N SER A 115 -1.97 -10.75 -9.57
CA SER A 115 -1.01 -11.65 -8.93
C SER A 115 0.40 -11.28 -9.42
N PRO A 116 1.37 -11.11 -8.51
CA PRO A 116 2.64 -10.58 -8.90
C PRO A 116 3.43 -11.67 -9.61
N THR A 117 4.07 -11.30 -10.71
CA THR A 117 4.96 -12.18 -11.46
C THR A 117 6.39 -11.82 -11.13
N PRO A 118 7.26 -12.78 -10.73
CA PRO A 118 8.66 -12.48 -10.46
C PRO A 118 9.32 -11.83 -11.70
N GLY A 119 9.99 -10.70 -11.50
CA GLY A 119 10.80 -10.02 -12.50
C GLY A 119 12.18 -9.66 -11.94
N GLY A 120 13.18 -9.53 -12.82
CA GLY A 120 14.55 -9.17 -12.44
C GLY A 120 15.25 -10.18 -11.53
N ASP A 121 15.95 -9.68 -10.50
CA ASP A 121 16.75 -10.48 -9.55
C ASP A 121 15.92 -11.05 -8.38
N ALA A 122 14.60 -10.84 -8.36
CA ALA A 122 13.72 -11.37 -7.32
C ALA A 122 13.45 -12.87 -7.53
N HIS A 123 13.81 -13.71 -6.55
CA HIS A 123 13.55 -15.15 -6.61
C HIS A 123 12.08 -15.52 -6.37
N SER A 124 11.35 -14.64 -5.69
CA SER A 124 9.90 -14.75 -5.49
C SER A 124 9.28 -13.41 -5.12
N VAL A 125 8.04 -13.21 -5.52
CA VAL A 125 7.23 -12.04 -5.16
C VAL A 125 5.87 -12.53 -4.66
N ARG A 126 5.33 -11.90 -3.62
CA ARG A 126 4.01 -12.27 -3.08
C ARG A 126 3.26 -11.10 -2.46
N TRP A 127 1.94 -11.21 -2.50
CA TRP A 127 1.08 -10.49 -1.56
C TRP A 127 1.11 -11.21 -0.21
N ALA A 128 1.42 -10.50 0.86
CA ALA A 128 1.38 -11.02 2.23
C ALA A 128 0.55 -10.07 3.12
N PRO A 129 -0.25 -10.59 4.06
CA PRO A 129 -0.95 -9.73 5.03
C PRO A 129 0.06 -8.89 5.80
N VAL A 130 -0.22 -7.60 5.96
CA VAL A 130 0.69 -6.63 6.61
C VAL A 130 1.14 -7.12 7.99
N ASP A 131 0.23 -7.67 8.79
CA ASP A 131 0.52 -8.14 10.14
C ASP A 131 1.56 -9.27 10.17
N THR A 132 1.67 -10.05 9.08
CA THR A 132 2.70 -11.11 8.96
C THR A 132 4.08 -10.58 8.60
N LEU A 133 4.18 -9.37 8.03
CA LEU A 133 5.45 -8.75 7.64
C LEU A 133 6.02 -7.82 8.72
N VAL A 134 5.16 -7.31 9.60
CA VAL A 134 5.52 -6.36 10.67
C VAL A 134 5.76 -7.09 12.01
N ALA A 135 5.29 -8.33 12.16
CA ALA A 135 5.52 -9.12 13.37
C ALA A 135 7.03 -9.29 13.65
N PRO A 136 7.50 -9.08 14.90
CA PRO A 136 8.88 -9.34 15.25
C PRO A 136 9.20 -10.82 15.07
N ALA A 137 10.45 -11.13 14.66
CA ALA A 137 11.00 -12.48 14.64
C ALA A 137 11.17 -13.01 16.08
N GLY A 138 10.06 -13.27 16.76
CA GLY A 138 9.98 -13.66 18.16
C GLY A 138 9.28 -15.02 18.28
N GLY A 139 10.01 -16.06 17.92
CA GLY A 139 9.64 -17.46 18.06
C GLY A 139 10.81 -18.30 17.57
N GLU A 140 11.14 -19.38 18.28
CA GLU A 140 12.17 -20.32 17.83
C GLU A 140 11.94 -20.68 16.36
N ALA A 141 13.03 -20.80 15.60
CA ALA A 141 12.98 -21.12 14.18
C ALA A 141 12.26 -22.46 13.98
N VAL A 142 10.98 -22.39 13.65
CA VAL A 142 10.20 -23.54 13.17
C VAL A 142 9.75 -23.17 11.77
N ASP A 143 10.46 -23.72 10.77
CA ASP A 143 10.29 -23.59 9.33
C ASP A 143 10.94 -22.37 8.62
N GLU A 144 11.73 -22.69 7.58
CA GLU A 144 12.47 -21.79 6.67
C GLU A 144 11.55 -20.86 5.82
N GLU A 145 10.23 -20.89 6.06
CA GLU A 145 9.20 -20.12 5.36
C GLU A 145 8.49 -19.07 6.24
N GLN A 146 8.94 -18.85 7.49
CA GLN A 146 8.41 -17.75 8.29
C GLN A 146 8.87 -16.38 7.74
N PRO A 147 7.96 -15.40 7.55
CA PRO A 147 8.37 -14.02 7.31
C PRO A 147 9.09 -13.46 8.55
N GLY A 148 10.41 -13.57 8.56
CA GLY A 148 11.27 -12.79 9.44
C GLY A 148 11.24 -11.31 9.05
N ALA A 149 11.66 -10.45 9.97
CA ALA A 149 11.76 -9.00 9.77
C ALA A 149 12.32 -8.65 8.38
N LEU A 150 11.61 -7.74 7.68
CA LEU A 150 12.00 -7.26 6.35
C LEU A 150 13.47 -6.79 6.34
N ALA A 151 14.13 -6.92 5.20
CA ALA A 151 15.51 -6.47 5.01
C ALA A 151 15.67 -4.96 5.29
N PHE A 152 16.88 -4.57 5.70
CA PHE A 152 17.22 -3.18 6.03
C PHE A 152 16.26 -2.58 7.08
N ASP A 153 15.78 -1.36 6.85
CA ASP A 153 14.77 -0.65 7.64
C ASP A 153 13.35 -0.77 7.04
N HIS A 154 13.11 -1.70 6.10
CA HIS A 154 11.85 -1.77 5.34
C HIS A 154 10.64 -2.08 6.23
N GLY A 155 10.84 -2.70 7.41
CA GLY A 155 9.78 -2.87 8.41
C GLY A 155 9.23 -1.53 8.91
N ARG A 156 10.10 -0.54 9.11
CA ARG A 156 9.70 0.83 9.47
C ARG A 156 8.99 1.51 8.31
N ILE A 157 9.55 1.41 7.10
CA ILE A 157 8.96 2.02 5.90
C ILE A 157 7.55 1.48 5.66
N LEU A 158 7.36 0.16 5.80
CA LEU A 158 6.05 -0.48 5.69
C LEU A 158 5.07 0.03 6.76
N ALA A 159 5.51 0.10 8.03
CA ALA A 159 4.65 0.59 9.12
C ALA A 159 4.18 2.03 8.86
N ASP A 160 5.09 2.92 8.43
CA ASP A 160 4.78 4.31 8.09
C ASP A 160 3.80 4.38 6.91
N GLY A 161 3.99 3.54 5.88
CA GLY A 161 3.09 3.48 4.72
C GLY A 161 1.70 2.93 5.04
N VAL A 162 1.61 1.94 5.93
CA VAL A 162 0.34 1.40 6.43
C VAL A 162 -0.42 2.46 7.20
N GLU A 163 0.23 3.17 8.12
CA GLU A 163 -0.46 4.24 8.86
C GLU A 163 -0.90 5.37 7.93
N ARG A 164 -0.08 5.74 6.94
CA ARG A 164 -0.48 6.71 5.91
C ARG A 164 -1.72 6.25 5.14
N ALA A 165 -1.78 4.99 4.71
CA ALA A 165 -2.94 4.43 4.02
C ALA A 165 -4.20 4.46 4.90
N ARG A 166 -4.06 4.11 6.19
CA ARG A 166 -5.15 4.17 7.17
C ARG A 166 -5.68 5.58 7.35
N SER A 167 -4.82 6.59 7.51
CA SER A 167 -5.23 7.99 7.58
C SER A 167 -5.86 8.47 6.28
N LYS A 168 -5.37 8.01 5.12
CA LYS A 168 -5.89 8.45 3.81
C LYS A 168 -7.38 8.12 3.65
N ILE A 169 -7.80 6.92 4.05
CA ILE A 169 -9.21 6.51 3.95
C ILE A 169 -10.12 7.15 5.00
N GLU A 170 -9.57 7.82 6.01
CA GLU A 170 -10.39 8.60 6.97
C GLU A 170 -10.99 9.86 6.32
N TYR A 171 -10.23 10.48 5.43
CA TYR A 171 -10.56 11.79 4.87
C TYR A 171 -10.92 11.74 3.38
N SER A 172 -10.84 10.59 2.72
CA SER A 172 -11.11 10.45 1.29
C SER A 172 -12.07 9.31 0.98
N SER A 173 -12.68 9.36 -0.20
CA SER A 173 -13.54 8.30 -0.71
C SER A 173 -12.77 7.09 -1.24
N LEU A 174 -11.44 7.06 -1.13
CA LEU A 174 -10.56 6.03 -1.73
C LEU A 174 -10.98 4.58 -1.42
N ALA A 175 -11.58 4.33 -0.25
CA ALA A 175 -12.09 3.00 0.10
C ALA A 175 -13.13 2.45 -0.89
N THR A 176 -13.89 3.30 -1.61
CA THR A 176 -14.87 2.83 -2.61
C THR A 176 -14.21 2.26 -3.85
N ALA A 177 -12.95 2.61 -4.14
CA ALA A 177 -12.21 2.01 -5.25
C ALA A 177 -11.99 0.50 -5.06
N PHE A 178 -11.98 0.03 -3.81
CA PHE A 178 -11.86 -1.40 -3.47
C PHE A 178 -13.18 -2.16 -3.51
N CYS A 179 -14.27 -1.51 -3.90
CA CYS A 179 -15.57 -2.12 -4.07
C CYS A 179 -15.88 -2.34 -5.56
N PRO A 180 -16.71 -3.34 -5.92
CA PRO A 180 -17.28 -3.44 -7.26
C PRO A 180 -18.04 -2.17 -7.65
N GLN A 181 -18.32 -1.96 -8.94
CA GLN A 181 -19.06 -0.77 -9.43
C GLN A 181 -20.36 -0.51 -8.63
N GLU A 182 -21.13 -1.57 -8.34
CA GLU A 182 -22.26 -1.52 -7.41
C GLU A 182 -21.97 -2.36 -6.17
N PHE A 183 -22.06 -1.74 -5.00
CA PHE A 183 -21.72 -2.36 -3.73
C PHE A 183 -22.73 -2.01 -2.63
N THR A 184 -22.71 -2.81 -1.58
CA THR A 184 -23.49 -2.60 -0.36
C THR A 184 -22.63 -1.86 0.66
N VAL A 185 -23.26 -1.17 1.62
CA VAL A 185 -22.57 -0.61 2.79
C VAL A 185 -21.77 -1.68 3.55
N GLY A 186 -22.24 -2.94 3.55
CA GLY A 186 -21.54 -4.07 4.16
C GLY A 186 -20.25 -4.46 3.42
N GLU A 187 -20.23 -4.39 2.08
CA GLU A 187 -19.00 -4.54 1.27
C GLU A 187 -17.99 -3.44 1.64
N LEU A 188 -18.41 -2.18 1.63
CA LEU A 188 -17.55 -1.05 1.95
C LEU A 188 -17.00 -1.14 3.38
N ARG A 189 -17.83 -1.53 4.35
CA ARG A 189 -17.40 -1.73 5.74
C ARG A 189 -16.24 -2.72 5.84
N ARG A 190 -16.30 -3.83 5.09
CA ARG A 190 -15.22 -4.84 5.08
C ARG A 190 -13.90 -4.29 4.53
N VAL A 191 -13.94 -3.34 3.60
CA VAL A 191 -12.72 -2.64 3.13
C VAL A 191 -12.12 -1.82 4.27
N TYR A 192 -12.93 -1.02 4.96
CA TYR A 192 -12.45 -0.24 6.11
C TYR A 192 -11.90 -1.12 7.23
N GLU A 193 -12.60 -2.21 7.57
CA GLU A 193 -12.15 -3.20 8.57
C GLU A 193 -10.81 -3.83 8.16
N ALA A 194 -10.64 -4.18 6.88
CA ALA A 194 -9.40 -4.76 6.35
C ALA A 194 -8.23 -3.76 6.42
N VAL A 195 -8.44 -2.50 6.06
CA VAL A 195 -7.39 -1.47 6.06
C VAL A 195 -7.03 -1.02 7.48
N TRP A 196 -8.02 -0.80 8.34
CA TRP A 196 -7.79 -0.36 9.72
C TRP A 196 -7.42 -1.48 10.68
N GLY A 197 -7.70 -2.75 10.34
CA GLY A 197 -7.43 -3.89 11.22
C GLY A 197 -8.33 -3.95 12.46
N VAL A 198 -9.51 -3.31 12.43
CA VAL A 198 -10.45 -3.25 13.54
C VAL A 198 -11.87 -3.55 13.06
N ALA A 199 -12.68 -4.18 13.91
CA ALA A 199 -14.09 -4.41 13.62
C ALA A 199 -14.91 -3.12 13.81
N LEU A 200 -15.84 -2.85 12.89
CA LEU A 200 -16.67 -1.65 12.92
C LEU A 200 -18.12 -1.99 13.24
N ASP A 201 -18.75 -1.19 14.10
CA ASP A 201 -20.19 -1.32 14.37
C ASP A 201 -21.01 -1.08 13.07
N PRO A 202 -21.79 -2.06 12.60
CA PRO A 202 -22.48 -1.96 11.33
C PRO A 202 -23.48 -0.79 11.26
N ARG A 203 -24.16 -0.47 12.37
CA ARG A 203 -25.22 0.56 12.39
C ARG A 203 -24.62 1.96 12.34
N ASN A 204 -23.59 2.20 13.15
CA ASN A 204 -22.86 3.46 13.17
C ASN A 204 -22.15 3.71 11.85
N PHE A 205 -21.48 2.69 11.30
CA PHE A 205 -20.84 2.78 10.00
C PHE A 205 -21.86 3.14 8.91
N HIS A 206 -22.98 2.40 8.84
CA HIS A 206 -24.04 2.68 7.88
C HIS A 206 -24.54 4.12 7.99
N ARG A 207 -24.91 4.56 9.20
CA ARG A 207 -25.40 5.92 9.43
C ARG A 207 -24.39 6.98 8.98
N LYS A 208 -23.10 6.79 9.24
CA LYS A 208 -22.04 7.72 8.82
C LYS A 208 -21.94 7.76 7.30
N VAL A 209 -21.70 6.62 6.64
CA VAL A 209 -21.41 6.60 5.20
C VAL A 209 -22.59 7.06 4.33
N THR A 210 -23.83 6.75 4.72
CA THR A 210 -25.02 7.22 4.00
C THR A 210 -25.39 8.66 4.32
N GLY A 211 -24.89 9.18 5.46
CA GLY A 211 -25.11 10.56 5.89
C GLY A 211 -24.08 11.55 5.34
N THR A 212 -22.90 11.08 4.91
CA THR A 212 -21.85 11.92 4.33
C THR A 212 -22.23 12.35 2.91
N PRO A 213 -22.44 13.65 2.66
CA PRO A 213 -22.86 14.14 1.35
C PRO A 213 -21.88 13.78 0.25
N GLY A 214 -22.39 13.28 -0.88
CA GLY A 214 -21.58 12.97 -2.06
C GLY A 214 -20.66 11.75 -1.90
N PHE A 215 -20.68 11.04 -0.77
CA PHE A 215 -19.85 9.85 -0.58
C PHE A 215 -20.42 8.64 -1.31
N LEU A 216 -21.72 8.37 -1.16
CA LEU A 216 -22.42 7.24 -1.79
C LEU A 216 -23.66 7.72 -2.54
N VAL A 217 -23.95 7.10 -3.68
CA VAL A 217 -25.17 7.34 -4.47
C VAL A 217 -26.00 6.05 -4.50
N PRO A 218 -27.25 6.06 -4.02
CA PRO A 218 -28.13 4.89 -4.12
C PRO A 218 -28.45 4.57 -5.58
N THR A 219 -28.38 3.30 -5.98
CA THR A 219 -28.75 2.89 -7.35
C THR A 219 -30.24 2.62 -7.52
N GLY A 220 -30.97 2.52 -6.40
CA GLY A 220 -32.37 2.07 -6.37
C GLY A 220 -32.51 0.54 -6.38
N GLY A 221 -31.42 -0.20 -6.59
CA GLY A 221 -31.38 -1.64 -6.55
C GLY A 221 -31.16 -2.22 -5.15
N SER A 222 -31.35 -3.54 -5.03
CA SER A 222 -30.98 -4.31 -3.84
C SER A 222 -30.43 -5.68 -4.22
N THR A 223 -29.71 -6.31 -3.30
CA THR A 223 -29.09 -7.62 -3.51
C THR A 223 -29.21 -8.51 -2.28
N THR A 224 -29.26 -9.83 -2.50
CA THR A 224 -29.20 -10.85 -1.46
C THR A 224 -27.89 -11.64 -1.49
N ARG A 225 -26.87 -11.16 -2.23
CA ARG A 225 -25.58 -11.89 -2.41
C ARG A 225 -24.79 -12.11 -1.12
N GLN A 226 -25.05 -11.32 -0.07
CA GLN A 226 -24.46 -11.50 1.26
C GLN A 226 -25.34 -12.33 2.20
N GLY A 227 -26.42 -12.93 1.68
CA GLY A 227 -27.44 -13.63 2.47
C GLY A 227 -28.37 -12.70 3.24
N GLY A 228 -29.45 -13.26 3.80
CA GLY A 228 -30.39 -12.52 4.64
C GLY A 228 -31.33 -11.58 3.87
N ARG A 229 -31.69 -10.45 4.50
CA ARG A 229 -32.61 -9.46 3.92
C ARG A 229 -31.93 -8.73 2.75
N PRO A 230 -32.69 -8.33 1.71
CA PRO A 230 -32.14 -7.53 0.62
C PRO A 230 -31.42 -6.28 1.12
N ALA A 231 -30.15 -6.14 0.75
CA ALA A 231 -29.32 -4.98 1.07
C ALA A 231 -29.33 -4.00 -0.10
N GLN A 232 -29.46 -2.71 0.18
CA GLN A 232 -29.46 -1.65 -0.84
C GLN A 232 -28.08 -1.55 -1.53
N LEU A 233 -28.12 -1.30 -2.84
CA LEU A 233 -26.93 -1.07 -3.67
C LEU A 233 -26.64 0.42 -3.81
N PHE A 234 -25.34 0.72 -3.82
CA PHE A 234 -24.75 2.04 -3.96
C PHE A 234 -23.62 2.00 -4.98
N THR A 235 -23.33 3.14 -5.59
CA THR A 235 -22.07 3.43 -6.30
C THR A 235 -21.28 4.46 -5.52
N ALA A 236 -19.99 4.63 -5.86
CA ALA A 236 -19.21 5.77 -5.38
C ALA A 236 -19.89 7.08 -5.84
N GLY A 237 -19.93 8.07 -4.94
CA GLY A 237 -20.32 9.42 -5.29
C GLY A 237 -19.14 10.25 -5.81
N GLY A 238 -19.39 11.55 -6.08
CA GLY A 238 -18.37 12.46 -6.62
C GLY A 238 -17.46 13.11 -5.58
N ALA A 239 -17.68 12.88 -4.28
CA ALA A 239 -16.84 13.47 -3.24
C ALA A 239 -15.48 12.77 -3.19
N THR A 240 -14.38 13.54 -3.30
CA THR A 240 -13.01 13.04 -3.11
C THR A 240 -12.52 13.23 -1.67
N VAL A 241 -13.10 14.19 -0.95
CA VAL A 241 -12.85 14.49 0.46
C VAL A 241 -14.13 14.25 1.27
N LEU A 242 -14.01 13.58 2.42
CA LEU A 242 -15.14 13.26 3.29
C LEU A 242 -15.33 14.35 4.36
N ASN A 243 -16.55 14.89 4.42
CA ASN A 243 -16.96 15.82 5.46
C ASN A 243 -18.37 15.44 5.97
N PRO A 244 -18.52 14.94 7.21
CA PRO A 244 -17.46 14.69 8.19
C PRO A 244 -16.54 13.51 7.79
N PRO A 245 -15.30 13.45 8.33
CA PRO A 245 -14.39 12.34 8.07
C PRO A 245 -14.84 11.04 8.73
N MET A 246 -14.40 9.92 8.15
CA MET A 246 -14.57 8.57 8.67
C MET A 246 -13.42 8.21 9.61
N LEU A 247 -13.48 8.66 10.86
CA LEU A 247 -12.40 8.41 11.82
C LEU A 247 -12.32 6.93 12.23
N ARG A 248 -11.09 6.40 12.28
CA ARG A 248 -10.80 5.09 12.88
C ARG A 248 -11.16 5.11 14.37
N PRO A 249 -11.82 4.07 14.91
CA PRO A 249 -12.02 3.94 16.36
C PRO A 249 -10.68 3.94 17.11
N GLU A 250 -10.63 4.60 18.25
CA GLU A 250 -9.53 4.40 19.21
C GLU A 250 -9.63 2.97 19.77
N VAL A 251 -8.51 2.24 19.75
CA VAL A 251 -8.39 0.88 20.29
C VAL A 251 -7.86 0.96 21.71
#